data_AF-A0A9P5P9B0-F1
#
_entry.id   AF-A0A9P5P9B0-F1
#
_cell.length_a   1.000
_cell.length_b   1.000
_cell.length_c   1.000
_cell.angle_alpha   90.00
_cell.angle_beta   90.00
_cell.angle_gamma   90.00
#
_symmetry.space_group_name_H-M   'P 1'
#
loop_
_entity.id
_entity.type
_entity.pdbx_description
1 polymer ?
#
loop_
_entity_poly.entity_id
_entity_poly.type
_entity_poly.pdbx_seq_one_letter_code
_entity_poly.pdbx_strand_id
1 'polypeptide(L)'
;MNTGGSAFSQTFQHITAIKLHELERQRETCIKYAEDTLTMSQALKDPVSRFDVLLKRIKRWPGTGSVLSQEHLKYDTWLQQARHDPSISSAQVLQRISNMEVELKQAITRYDYAKLFGDLLKEWLESGDSSLATMGTESTSDEPPTQAKTHRAGRLFSTLYCL
;
A
#
# COMPACT_ATOMS: atom_id res chain seq x y z
N MET A 1 7.76 -12.08 -39.11
CA MET A 1 8.67 -12.17 -37.94
C MET A 1 8.17 -11.20 -36.88
N ASN A 2 7.50 -11.68 -35.84
CA ASN A 2 6.85 -10.86 -34.82
C ASN A 2 7.81 -10.68 -33.62
N THR A 3 8.90 -9.94 -33.81
CA THR A 3 9.96 -9.74 -32.80
C THR A 3 9.59 -8.68 -31.74
N GLY A 4 8.64 -7.78 -32.04
CA GLY A 4 8.24 -6.71 -31.13
C GLY A 4 7.52 -7.17 -29.86
N GLY A 5 6.68 -8.21 -29.96
CA GLY A 5 5.96 -8.78 -28.80
C GLY A 5 6.89 -9.42 -27.77
N SER A 6 7.98 -10.04 -28.22
CA SER A 6 8.99 -10.66 -27.36
C SER A 6 9.81 -9.61 -26.60
N ALA A 7 10.27 -8.55 -27.27
CA ALA A 7 11.05 -7.48 -26.62
C ALA A 7 10.23 -6.68 -25.60
N PHE A 8 8.95 -6.43 -25.88
CA PHE A 8 8.04 -5.80 -24.92
C PHE A 8 7.79 -6.69 -23.70
N SER A 9 7.47 -7.98 -23.92
CA SER A 9 7.25 -8.94 -22.83
C SER A 9 8.48 -9.05 -21.92
N GLN A 10 9.68 -9.16 -22.51
CA GLN A 10 10.93 -9.20 -21.77
C GLN A 10 11.17 -7.92 -20.95
N THR A 11 10.89 -6.74 -21.52
CA THR A 11 11.02 -5.46 -20.81
C THR A 11 10.03 -5.36 -19.65
N PHE A 12 8.76 -5.77 -19.87
CA PHE A 12 7.73 -5.78 -18.84
C PHE A 12 8.08 -6.73 -17.69
N GLN A 13 8.55 -7.94 -18.00
CA GLN A 13 9.05 -8.91 -17.02
C GLN A 13 10.21 -8.32 -16.21
N HIS A 14 11.18 -7.67 -16.87
CA HIS A 14 12.31 -7.05 -16.19
C HIS A 14 11.88 -5.91 -15.25
N ILE A 15 11.03 -5.00 -15.72
CA ILE A 15 10.49 -3.91 -14.89
C ILE A 15 9.70 -4.49 -13.70
N THR A 16 8.88 -5.51 -13.94
CA THR A 16 8.10 -6.18 -12.88
C THR A 16 9.03 -6.79 -11.83
N ALA A 17 10.08 -7.51 -12.24
CA ALA A 17 11.06 -8.07 -11.32
C ALA A 17 11.72 -6.99 -10.44
N ILE A 18 12.10 -5.85 -11.02
CA ILE A 18 12.65 -4.71 -10.27
C ILE A 18 11.62 -4.17 -9.27
N LYS A 19 10.35 -4.00 -9.69
CA LYS A 19 9.29 -3.49 -8.82
C LYS A 19 8.97 -4.43 -7.67
N LEU A 20 8.93 -5.74 -7.90
CA LEU A 20 8.74 -6.74 -6.85
C LEU A 20 9.90 -6.77 -5.87
N HIS A 21 11.13 -6.59 -6.34
CA HIS A 21 12.29 -6.48 -5.46
C HIS A 21 12.21 -5.25 -4.55
N GLU A 22 11.87 -4.08 -5.10
CA GLU A 22 11.68 -2.87 -4.31
C GLU A 22 10.50 -2.98 -3.34
N LEU A 23 9.40 -3.62 -3.76
CA LEU A 23 8.26 -3.88 -2.88
C LEU A 23 8.65 -4.75 -1.68
N GLU A 24 9.43 -5.82 -1.89
CA GLU A 24 9.91 -6.67 -0.80
C GLU A 24 10.80 -5.90 0.18
N ARG A 25 11.71 -5.06 -0.35
CA ARG A 25 12.54 -4.18 0.48
C ARG A 25 11.69 -3.24 1.34
N GLN A 26 10.65 -2.66 0.77
CA GLN A 26 9.73 -1.78 1.51
C GLN A 26 8.94 -2.54 2.57
N ARG A 27 8.47 -3.74 2.25
CA ARG A 27 7.79 -4.64 3.21
C ARG A 27 8.68 -4.95 4.41
N GLU A 28 9.92 -5.38 4.19
CA GLU A 28 10.87 -5.66 5.28
C GLU A 28 11.11 -4.43 6.15
N THR A 29 11.26 -3.26 5.52
CA THR A 29 11.47 -2.00 6.24
C THR A 29 10.24 -1.66 7.09
N CYS A 30 9.03 -1.90 6.57
CA CYS A 30 7.78 -1.69 7.29
C CYS A 30 7.65 -2.59 8.51
N ILE A 31 7.93 -3.88 8.35
CA ILE A 31 7.87 -4.86 9.44
C ILE A 31 8.83 -4.46 10.55
N LYS A 32 10.11 -4.24 10.22
CA LYS A 32 11.13 -3.83 11.19
C LYS A 32 10.72 -2.55 11.91
N TYR A 33 10.24 -1.54 11.18
CA TYR A 33 9.82 -0.28 11.78
C TYR A 33 8.62 -0.44 12.72
N ALA A 34 7.63 -1.25 12.34
CA ALA A 34 6.46 -1.52 13.15
C ALA A 34 6.82 -2.30 14.42
N GLU A 35 7.64 -3.35 14.32
CA GLU A 35 8.12 -4.14 15.45
C GLU A 35 8.95 -3.30 16.43
N ASP A 36 9.88 -2.49 15.92
CA ASP A 36 10.66 -1.55 16.73
C ASP A 36 9.74 -0.55 17.45
N THR A 37 8.74 -0.02 16.75
CA THR A 37 7.79 0.94 17.31
C THR A 37 6.97 0.32 18.44
N LEU A 38 6.46 -0.90 18.22
CA LEU A 38 5.71 -1.64 19.24
C LEU A 38 6.58 -1.93 20.46
N THR A 39 7.81 -2.40 20.25
CA THR A 39 8.79 -2.68 21.32
C THR A 39 9.12 -1.42 22.14
N MET A 40 9.41 -0.29 21.47
CA MET A 40 9.66 1.00 22.14
C MET A 40 8.46 1.46 22.97
N SER A 41 7.25 1.27 22.46
CA SER A 41 6.03 1.66 23.16
C SER A 41 5.74 0.78 24.38
N GLN A 42 5.98 -0.54 24.27
CA GLN A 42 5.71 -1.51 25.33
C GLN A 42 6.71 -1.40 26.50
N ALA A 43 7.91 -0.86 26.26
CA ALA A 43 8.88 -0.58 27.30
C ALA A 43 8.42 0.52 28.29
N LEU A 44 7.45 1.36 27.89
CA LEU A 44 6.95 2.47 28.69
C LEU A 44 5.77 2.03 29.56
N LYS A 45 5.89 2.26 30.88
CA LYS A 45 4.83 1.95 31.86
C LYS A 45 3.70 2.99 31.87
N ASP A 46 4.03 4.26 31.61
CA ASP A 46 3.05 5.34 31.58
C ASP A 46 2.26 5.31 30.26
N PRO A 47 0.92 5.18 30.30
CA PRO A 47 0.09 5.16 29.10
C PRO A 47 0.23 6.42 28.24
N VAL A 48 0.34 7.59 28.84
CA VAL A 48 0.40 8.85 28.07
C VAL A 48 1.73 8.96 27.33
N SER A 49 2.84 8.59 27.98
CA SER A 49 4.16 8.51 27.36
C SER A 49 4.20 7.44 26.25
N ARG A 50 3.57 6.28 26.46
CA ARG A 50 3.44 5.23 25.45
C ARG A 50 2.70 5.74 24.21
N PHE A 51 1.59 6.45 24.41
CA PHE A 51 0.83 7.07 23.34
C PHE A 51 1.65 8.13 22.56
N ASP A 52 2.40 8.98 23.27
CA ASP A 52 3.28 9.99 22.66
C ASP A 52 4.35 9.36 21.74
N VAL A 53 5.00 8.28 22.19
CA VAL A 53 5.99 7.57 21.37
C VAL A 53 5.34 6.96 20.12
N LEU A 54 4.18 6.31 20.25
CA LEU A 54 3.45 5.75 19.12
C LEU A 54 3.08 6.84 18.10
N LEU A 55 2.52 7.96 18.57
CA LEU A 55 2.14 9.08 17.71
C LEU A 55 3.35 9.64 16.95
N LYS A 56 4.48 9.88 17.63
CA LYS A 56 5.71 10.37 17.00
C LYS A 56 6.25 9.40 15.96
N ARG A 57 6.24 8.10 16.25
CA ARG A 57 6.71 7.06 15.33
C ARG A 57 5.79 6.93 14.11
N ILE A 58 4.48 6.89 14.30
CA ILE A 58 3.51 6.77 13.20
C ILE A 58 3.59 7.99 12.28
N LYS A 59 3.76 9.21 12.83
CA LYS A 59 3.95 10.43 12.04
C LYS A 59 5.19 10.44 11.16
N ARG A 60 6.28 9.85 11.66
CA ARG A 60 7.55 9.80 10.93
C ARG A 60 7.55 8.74 9.84
N TRP A 61 6.62 7.79 9.88
CA TRP A 61 6.56 6.69 8.90
C TRP A 61 5.90 7.14 7.60
N PRO A 62 6.61 7.15 6.46
CA PRO A 62 6.03 7.51 5.17
C PRO A 62 5.11 6.43 4.61
N GLY A 63 5.28 5.17 5.05
CA GLY A 63 4.52 4.01 4.54
C GLY A 63 3.12 3.83 5.12
N THR A 64 2.65 4.72 6.02
CA THR A 64 1.28 4.62 6.57
C THR A 64 0.22 5.09 5.58
N GLY A 65 0.63 5.71 4.47
CA GLY A 65 -0.27 6.33 3.51
C GLY A 65 -0.83 7.65 4.04
N SER A 66 -1.09 8.60 3.14
CA SER A 66 -1.60 9.95 3.41
C SER A 66 -2.86 10.03 4.31
N VAL A 67 -3.54 8.89 4.52
CA VAL A 67 -4.77 8.74 5.33
C VAL A 67 -4.63 9.36 6.72
N LEU A 68 -3.43 9.37 7.30
CA LEU A 68 -3.26 9.85 8.68
C LEU A 68 -2.94 11.35 8.81
N SER A 69 -2.65 12.07 7.72
CA SER A 69 -2.17 13.47 7.81
C SER A 69 -3.16 14.43 8.48
N GLN A 70 -4.48 14.27 8.29
CA GLN A 70 -5.48 15.12 8.95
C GLN A 70 -5.86 14.63 10.35
N GLU A 71 -5.84 13.33 10.60
CA GLU A 71 -6.10 12.74 11.92
C GLU A 71 -4.96 13.06 12.90
N HIS A 72 -3.72 13.16 12.43
CA HIS A 72 -2.52 13.48 13.21
C HIS A 72 -2.60 14.78 14.00
N LEU A 73 -3.19 15.84 13.43
CA LEU A 73 -3.38 17.12 14.12
C LEU A 73 -4.36 16.99 15.31
N LYS A 74 -5.36 16.11 15.18
CA LYS A 74 -6.32 15.83 16.27
C LYS A 74 -5.64 15.07 17.42
N TYR A 75 -4.71 14.17 17.08
CA TYR A 75 -3.99 13.37 18.08
C TYR A 75 -3.02 14.20 18.94
N ASP A 76 -2.39 15.24 18.39
CA ASP A 76 -1.53 16.13 19.19
C ASP A 76 -2.31 16.86 20.27
N THR A 77 -3.41 17.50 19.87
CA THR A 77 -4.28 18.24 20.79
C THR A 77 -4.87 17.31 21.84
N TRP A 78 -5.28 16.10 21.44
CA TRP A 78 -5.78 15.10 22.36
C TRP A 78 -4.71 14.60 23.34
N LEU A 79 -3.46 14.40 22.89
CA LEU A 79 -2.35 14.05 23.78
C LEU A 79 -2.08 15.14 24.82
N GLN A 80 -2.14 16.41 24.42
CA GLN A 80 -2.00 17.53 25.37
C GLN A 80 -3.14 17.53 26.39
N GLN A 81 -4.38 17.30 25.94
CA GLN A 81 -5.51 17.17 26.85
C GLN A 81 -5.29 16.02 27.84
N ALA A 82 -4.88 14.84 27.36
CA ALA A 82 -4.65 13.66 28.20
C ALA A 82 -3.57 13.85 29.28
N ARG A 83 -2.67 14.83 29.12
CA ARG A 83 -1.65 15.17 30.13
C ARG A 83 -2.18 16.03 31.28
N HIS A 84 -3.22 16.82 31.02
CA HIS A 84 -3.67 17.86 31.93
C HIS A 84 -5.10 17.69 32.42
N ASP A 85 -5.92 16.93 31.67
CA ASP A 85 -7.34 16.76 31.93
C ASP A 85 -7.61 15.45 32.71
N PRO A 86 -8.03 15.54 34.00
CA PRO A 86 -8.33 14.37 34.80
C PRO A 86 -9.60 13.62 34.35
N SER A 87 -10.42 14.21 33.45
CA SER A 87 -11.58 13.52 32.87
C SER A 87 -11.19 12.44 31.85
N ILE A 88 -9.95 12.48 31.34
CA ILE A 88 -9.42 11.44 30.45
C ILE A 88 -8.89 10.29 31.29
N SER A 89 -9.67 9.22 31.35
CA SER A 89 -9.31 8.00 32.04
C SER A 89 -8.17 7.25 31.35
N SER A 90 -7.37 6.52 32.13
CA SER A 90 -6.33 5.62 31.60
C SER A 90 -6.89 4.60 30.59
N ALA A 91 -8.13 4.14 30.78
CA ALA A 91 -8.80 3.24 29.85
C ALA A 91 -8.97 3.85 28.45
N GLN A 92 -9.31 5.14 28.35
CA GLN A 92 -9.41 5.85 27.07
C GLN A 92 -8.05 5.97 26.38
N VAL A 93 -6.99 6.20 27.15
CA VAL A 93 -5.61 6.23 26.62
C VAL A 93 -5.20 4.87 26.09
N LEU A 94 -5.45 3.80 26.83
CA LEU A 94 -5.17 2.44 26.39
C LEU A 94 -5.98 2.03 25.15
N GLN A 95 -7.23 2.46 25.04
CA GLN A 95 -8.03 2.25 23.83
C GLN A 95 -7.42 2.98 22.63
N ARG A 96 -6.96 4.21 22.80
CA ARG A 96 -6.31 4.98 21.72
C ARG A 96 -5.00 4.34 21.28
N ILE A 97 -4.21 3.84 22.23
CA ILE A 97 -3.01 3.04 21.98
C ILE A 97 -3.35 1.79 21.18
N SER A 98 -4.34 1.00 21.62
CA SER A 98 -4.76 -0.22 20.92
C SER A 98 -5.13 0.05 19.46
N ASN A 99 -5.87 1.14 19.22
CA ASN A 99 -6.21 1.55 17.85
C ASN A 99 -4.94 1.84 17.02
N MET A 100 -3.97 2.58 17.56
CA MET A 100 -2.70 2.84 16.87
C MET A 100 -1.88 1.56 16.58
N GLU A 101 -1.91 0.59 17.48
CA GLU A 101 -1.26 -0.70 17.25
C GLU A 101 -1.94 -1.50 16.15
N VAL A 102 -3.28 -1.43 16.07
CA VAL A 102 -4.05 -2.01 14.96
C VAL A 102 -3.68 -1.33 13.64
N GLU A 103 -3.56 0.00 13.60
CA GLU A 103 -3.14 0.72 12.39
C GLU A 103 -1.73 0.31 11.92
N LEU A 104 -0.78 0.12 12.85
CA LEU A 104 0.56 -0.40 12.52
C LEU A 104 0.49 -1.80 11.91
N LYS A 105 -0.36 -2.68 12.46
CA LYS A 105 -0.57 -4.03 11.91
C LYS A 105 -1.21 -3.98 10.52
N GLN A 106 -2.20 -3.11 10.32
CA GLN A 106 -2.81 -2.91 9.00
C GLN A 106 -1.78 -2.44 7.96
N ALA A 107 -0.81 -1.60 8.35
CA ALA A 107 0.27 -1.19 7.46
C ALA A 107 1.10 -2.40 6.99
N ILE A 108 1.43 -3.34 7.87
CA ILE A 108 2.11 -4.60 7.51
C ILE A 108 1.24 -5.43 6.56
N THR A 109 -0.03 -5.64 6.92
CA THR A 109 -0.96 -6.43 6.12
C THR A 109 -1.11 -5.90 4.68
N ARG A 110 -1.06 -4.56 4.48
CA ARG A 110 -1.07 -3.99 3.12
C ARG A 110 0.13 -4.44 2.29
N TYR A 111 1.33 -4.50 2.88
CA TYR A 111 2.50 -5.00 2.18
C TYR A 111 2.46 -6.52 1.97
N ASP A 112 1.88 -7.29 2.90
CA ASP A 112 1.71 -8.73 2.72
C ASP A 112 0.78 -9.04 1.53
N TYR A 113 -0.32 -8.28 1.39
CA TYR A 113 -1.18 -8.39 0.21
C TYR A 113 -0.47 -7.95 -1.07
N ALA A 114 0.27 -6.84 -1.03
CA ALA A 114 1.03 -6.39 -2.20
C ALA A 114 2.04 -7.45 -2.64
N LYS A 115 2.72 -8.12 -1.69
CA LYS A 115 3.65 -9.22 -1.96
C LYS A 115 2.93 -10.42 -2.59
N LEU A 116 1.81 -10.83 -2.01
CA LEU A 116 0.99 -11.93 -2.55
C LEU A 116 0.58 -11.67 -4.01
N PHE A 117 0.02 -10.49 -4.29
CA PHE A 117 -0.35 -10.13 -5.67
C PHE A 117 0.86 -10.03 -6.59
N GLY A 118 2.00 -9.56 -6.06
CA GLY A 118 3.25 -9.52 -6.78
C GLY A 118 3.77 -10.89 -7.20
N ASP A 119 3.67 -11.88 -6.31
CA ASP A 119 4.06 -13.26 -6.57
C ASP A 119 3.14 -13.91 -7.61
N LEU A 120 1.82 -13.70 -7.49
CA LEU A 120 0.86 -14.17 -8.49
C LEU A 120 1.11 -13.55 -9.88
N LEU A 121 1.44 -12.26 -9.93
CA LEU A 121 1.80 -11.59 -11.19
C LEU A 121 3.08 -12.19 -11.79
N LYS A 122 4.06 -12.49 -10.94
CA LYS A 122 5.31 -13.13 -11.37
C LYS A 122 5.04 -14.52 -11.94
N GLU A 123 4.27 -15.35 -11.25
CA GLU A 123 3.87 -16.69 -11.73
C GLU A 123 3.12 -16.61 -13.07
N TRP A 124 2.20 -15.66 -13.22
CA TRP A 124 1.46 -15.45 -14.47
C TRP A 124 2.36 -15.03 -15.64
N LEU A 125 3.40 -14.23 -15.37
CA LEU A 125 4.37 -13.83 -16.39
C LEU A 125 5.31 -14.96 -16.79
N GLU A 126 5.58 -15.90 -15.89
CA GLU A 126 6.42 -17.08 -16.12
C GLU A 126 5.64 -18.23 -16.79
N SER A 127 4.33 -18.33 -16.57
CA SER A 127 3.49 -19.41 -17.13
C SER A 127 3.27 -19.35 -18.65
N GLY A 128 3.60 -18.21 -19.28
CA GLY A 128 3.43 -18.03 -20.72
C GLY A 128 1.98 -17.77 -21.17
N ASP A 129 1.00 -17.73 -20.25
CA ASP A 129 -0.39 -17.35 -20.56
C ASP A 129 -0.51 -15.90 -21.06
N SER A 130 0.51 -15.08 -20.84
CA SER A 130 0.63 -13.76 -21.45
C SER A 130 0.74 -13.79 -22.98
N SER A 131 0.99 -14.95 -23.62
CA SER A 131 1.03 -15.11 -25.10
C SER A 131 -0.22 -15.73 -25.71
N LEU A 132 -1.22 -16.14 -24.92
CA LEU A 132 -2.44 -16.79 -25.43
C LEU A 132 -3.44 -15.81 -26.08
N ALA A 133 -3.22 -14.50 -25.96
CA ALA A 133 -4.01 -13.50 -26.66
C ALA A 133 -3.77 -13.44 -28.19
N THR A 134 -2.89 -14.28 -28.76
CA THR A 134 -2.54 -14.26 -30.20
C THR A 134 -3.03 -15.49 -30.98
N MET A 135 -3.66 -16.48 -30.34
CA MET A 135 -4.09 -17.73 -31.01
C MET A 135 -5.60 -17.92 -30.82
N GLY A 136 -6.40 -17.11 -31.50
CA GLY A 136 -7.86 -17.18 -31.46
C GLY A 136 -8.54 -16.23 -32.45
N THR A 137 -7.94 -16.05 -33.63
CA THR A 137 -8.62 -15.42 -34.77
C THR A 137 -8.44 -16.35 -35.97
N GLU A 138 -9.37 -17.29 -36.12
CA GLU A 138 -9.68 -17.88 -37.42
C GLU A 138 -11.15 -17.56 -37.75
N SER A 139 -11.25 -16.64 -38.70
CA SER A 139 -12.32 -16.27 -39.65
C SER A 139 -13.69 -16.95 -39.57
N THR A 140 -14.75 -16.13 -39.54
CA THR A 140 -15.89 -16.24 -40.48
C THR A 140 -16.43 -14.83 -40.77
N SER A 141 -16.83 -14.64 -42.02
CA SER A 141 -16.82 -13.44 -42.86
C SER A 141 -17.90 -12.37 -42.63
N ASP A 142 -17.56 -11.15 -43.09
CA ASP A 142 -18.36 -10.12 -43.79
C ASP A 142 -19.37 -9.17 -43.09
N GLU A 143 -19.31 -7.90 -43.58
CA GLU A 143 -20.22 -6.73 -43.51
C GLU A 143 -19.96 -5.55 -42.51
N PRO A 144 -20.29 -4.28 -42.89
CA PRO A 144 -19.46 -3.07 -42.72
C PRO A 144 -20.05 -2.05 -41.70
N PRO A 145 -19.40 -0.87 -41.47
CA PRO A 145 -19.45 -0.21 -40.17
C PRO A 145 -20.55 0.87 -40.07
N THR A 146 -21.30 0.84 -38.97
CA THR A 146 -22.15 1.98 -38.57
C THR A 146 -21.45 2.79 -37.49
N GLN A 147 -21.15 4.05 -37.81
CA GLN A 147 -20.50 5.03 -36.95
C GLN A 147 -21.38 5.38 -35.74
N ALA A 148 -20.88 5.16 -34.53
CA ALA A 148 -21.40 5.79 -33.32
C ALA A 148 -20.30 6.66 -32.70
N LYS A 149 -20.47 7.98 -32.81
CA LYS A 149 -19.67 8.99 -32.09
C LYS A 149 -19.95 8.86 -30.60
N THR A 150 -18.93 8.56 -29.81
CA THR A 150 -18.91 8.89 -28.38
C THR A 150 -17.72 9.79 -28.09
N HIS A 151 -18.03 11.09 -28.04
CA HIS A 151 -17.21 12.07 -27.35
C HIS A 151 -17.11 11.68 -25.87
N ARG A 152 -15.88 11.72 -25.32
CA ARG A 152 -15.50 12.20 -23.97
C ARG A 152 -14.44 11.29 -23.33
N ALA A 153 -13.17 11.60 -23.58
CA ALA A 153 -12.08 11.26 -22.69
C ALA A 153 -11.18 12.49 -22.54
N GLY A 154 -11.03 12.94 -21.30
CA GLY A 154 -10.24 14.12 -20.96
C GLY A 154 -10.17 14.27 -19.45
N ARG A 155 -9.64 13.25 -18.77
CA ARG A 155 -8.95 13.33 -17.48
C ARG A 155 -8.61 11.93 -16.96
N LEU A 156 -7.42 11.44 -17.28
CA LEU A 156 -6.52 10.56 -16.50
C LEU A 156 -5.16 10.77 -17.20
N PHE A 157 -4.04 11.10 -16.57
CA PHE A 157 -3.35 10.36 -15.52
C PHE A 157 -2.47 11.32 -14.72
N SER A 158 -2.70 11.42 -13.42
CA SER A 158 -1.68 11.90 -12.49
C SER A 158 -2.02 11.36 -11.11
N THR A 159 -1.62 10.11 -10.86
CA THR A 159 -1.23 9.56 -9.55
C THR A 159 -1.01 8.06 -9.70
N LEU A 160 0.17 7.69 -10.20
CA LEU A 160 0.78 6.40 -9.89
C LEU A 160 2.06 6.68 -9.12
N TYR A 161 1.85 7.15 -7.89
CA TYR A 161 2.78 6.99 -6.79
C TYR A 161 1.96 6.35 -5.68
N CYS A 162 2.57 5.38 -4.97
CA CYS A 162 1.99 4.50 -3.96
C CYS A 162 1.41 3.19 -4.51
N LEU A 163 2.32 2.28 -4.87
CA LEU A 163 2.45 1.01 -4.17
C LEU A 163 3.92 0.79 -3.85
#